data_AF-A0A3N4K9Q4-F1
#
_entry.id   AF-A0A3N4K9Q4-F1
#
_cell.length_a   1.000
_cell.length_b   1.000
_cell.length_c   1.000
_cell.angle_alpha   90.00
_cell.angle_beta   90.00
_cell.angle_gamma   90.00
#
_symmetry.space_group_name_H-M   'P 1'
#
loop_
_entity.id
_entity.type
_entity.pdbx_description
1 polymer ?
#
loop_
_entity_poly.entity_id
_entity_poly.type
_entity_poly.pdbx_seq_one_letter_code
_entity_poly.pdbx_strand_id
1 'polypeptide(L)'
;MSFLIPLRRTVCLVPTCTKRTLTTTAAMRDVGPESPHYLDMPSSPVIRPYRKAPPKGKLPRPRPIVENAESTVQATLAPQEPRQADPAANEEAKAYIEWKNKMSSMRRRNLREGLTELRKRALQTTQRRKEALEKRNKERDELLNTAMREDVRLTLPSVLSTLRSEDITVMRRMTPERVEEKRQLRLAKEQEKKEGKMEMLHELYLNAREFLLTEKDLDEAIERTFRPQNALVKRYPPTMEDMLRTIENTGASFGADSDPRLLEVAGTLTGGKLPPSKREQSDDFKLPRY
;
A
#
# COMPACT_ATOMS: atom_id res chain seq x y z
N MET A 1 16.65 -45.53 3.67
CA MET A 1 17.57 -45.96 4.74
C MET A 1 16.99 -45.52 6.07
N SER A 2 16.68 -46.51 6.89
CA SER A 2 15.88 -46.40 8.11
C SER A 2 16.78 -46.02 9.28
N PHE A 3 16.37 -45.04 10.09
CA PHE A 3 17.01 -44.78 11.39
C PHE A 3 16.03 -45.10 12.52
N LEU A 4 16.38 -46.16 13.24
CA LEU A 4 15.68 -46.74 14.37
C LEU A 4 15.86 -45.89 15.63
N ILE A 5 14.77 -45.69 16.35
CA ILE A 5 14.69 -45.03 17.65
C ILE A 5 14.94 -46.10 18.74
N PRO A 6 15.81 -45.88 19.75
CA PRO A 6 15.97 -46.83 20.84
C PRO A 6 14.80 -46.72 21.85
N LEU A 7 14.06 -47.82 21.99
CA LEU A 7 13.09 -48.05 23.07
C LEU A 7 13.84 -48.17 24.40
N ARG A 8 13.65 -47.20 25.30
CA ARG A 8 14.07 -47.34 26.70
C ARG A 8 13.12 -48.30 27.42
N ARG A 9 13.67 -49.44 27.84
CA ARG A 9 13.05 -50.37 28.79
C ARG A 9 12.98 -49.71 30.16
N THR A 10 11.78 -49.45 30.66
CA THR A 10 11.54 -49.23 32.09
C THR A 10 11.30 -50.59 32.74
N VAL A 11 12.13 -50.89 33.74
CA VAL A 11 11.99 -52.08 34.59
C VAL A 11 10.83 -51.83 35.55
N CYS A 12 9.78 -52.63 35.43
CA CYS A 12 8.73 -52.73 36.43
C CYS A 12 9.25 -53.56 37.60
N LEU A 13 9.32 -52.96 38.79
CA LEU A 13 9.35 -53.68 40.07
C LEU A 13 7.99 -53.49 40.77
N VAL A 14 7.56 -54.60 41.35
CA VAL A 14 6.19 -55.04 41.65
C VAL A 14 5.56 -54.30 42.86
N PRO A 15 4.21 -54.27 42.98
CA PRO A 15 3.48 -53.43 43.91
C PRO A 15 3.26 -54.11 45.26
N THR A 16 2.93 -53.34 46.30
CA THR A 16 1.88 -53.60 47.31
C THR A 16 2.07 -52.71 48.54
N CYS A 17 1.25 -51.67 48.64
CA CYS A 17 0.80 -51.19 49.94
C CYS A 17 -0.68 -50.80 49.79
N THR A 18 -1.53 -51.81 49.78
CA THR A 18 -2.99 -51.66 49.89
C THR A 18 -3.33 -51.27 51.32
N LYS A 19 -3.27 -49.96 51.62
CA LYS A 19 -3.93 -49.42 52.80
C LYS A 19 -5.44 -49.46 52.56
N ARG A 20 -6.11 -50.49 53.11
CA ARG A 20 -7.57 -50.51 53.26
C ARG A 20 -7.95 -49.46 54.31
N THR A 21 -8.44 -48.30 53.87
CA THR A 21 -9.15 -47.35 54.72
C THR A 21 -10.65 -47.48 54.45
N LEU A 22 -11.39 -47.94 55.47
CA LEU A 22 -12.85 -47.96 55.49
C LEU A 22 -13.36 -46.53 55.74
N THR A 23 -13.40 -45.71 54.70
CA THR A 23 -14.00 -44.37 54.73
C THR A 23 -14.88 -44.20 53.51
N THR A 24 -16.17 -43.92 53.74
CA THR A 24 -17.25 -43.84 52.74
C THR A 24 -17.29 -42.51 51.96
N THR A 25 -16.19 -41.78 51.93
CA THR A 25 -16.02 -40.59 51.09
C THR A 25 -15.00 -40.90 50.01
N ALA A 26 -15.38 -40.69 48.75
CA ALA A 26 -14.44 -40.79 47.64
C ALA A 26 -13.34 -39.75 47.88
N ALA A 27 -12.14 -40.18 48.29
CA ALA A 27 -10.98 -39.32 48.35
C ALA A 27 -10.72 -38.82 46.93
N MET A 28 -11.12 -37.58 46.64
CA MET A 28 -10.52 -36.82 45.55
C MET A 28 -9.01 -36.97 45.75
N ARG A 29 -8.31 -37.44 44.73
CA ARG A 29 -6.86 -37.67 44.83
C ARG A 29 -6.22 -36.34 45.19
N ASP A 30 -5.91 -36.15 46.46
CA ASP A 30 -5.05 -35.07 46.91
C ASP A 30 -3.79 -35.15 46.06
N VAL A 31 -3.39 -33.98 45.55
CA VAL A 31 -2.14 -33.83 44.83
C VAL A 31 -1.05 -34.45 45.72
N GLY A 32 -0.30 -35.42 45.18
CA GLY A 32 0.73 -36.09 45.97
C GLY A 32 1.86 -35.11 46.33
N PRO A 33 2.64 -35.38 47.40
CA PRO A 33 3.76 -34.54 47.82
C PRO A 33 4.87 -34.40 46.76
N GLU A 34 4.88 -35.27 45.75
CA GLU A 34 5.82 -35.22 44.63
C GLU A 34 5.46 -34.16 43.57
N SER A 35 4.20 -33.69 43.56
CA SER A 35 3.77 -32.67 42.61
C SER A 35 4.23 -31.28 43.07
N PRO A 36 4.75 -30.43 42.16
CA PRO A 36 5.14 -29.07 42.50
C PRO A 36 3.96 -28.18 42.94
N HIS A 37 2.73 -28.62 42.68
CA HIS A 37 1.49 -27.96 43.12
C HIS A 37 0.93 -28.62 44.39
N TYR A 38 1.75 -29.37 45.15
CA TYR A 38 1.36 -29.87 46.46
C TYR A 38 1.08 -28.74 47.45
N LEU A 39 1.86 -27.66 47.34
CA LEU A 39 1.63 -26.39 48.03
C LEU A 39 1.62 -25.28 46.98
N ASP A 40 0.46 -24.63 46.80
CA ASP A 40 0.32 -23.52 45.87
C ASP A 40 0.94 -22.24 46.46
N MET A 41 2.21 -22.01 46.14
CA MET A 41 2.93 -20.80 46.52
C MET A 41 2.60 -19.67 45.53
N PRO A 42 2.01 -18.54 45.97
CA PRO A 42 1.72 -17.43 45.08
C PRO A 42 3.01 -16.83 44.54
N SER A 43 3.10 -16.68 43.22
CA SER A 43 4.25 -16.07 42.55
C SER A 43 4.22 -14.54 42.64
N SER A 44 5.38 -13.90 42.84
CA SER A 44 5.50 -12.44 42.77
C SER A 44 5.15 -11.89 41.38
N PRO A 45 4.44 -10.75 41.29
CA PRO A 45 4.02 -10.17 40.01
C PRO A 45 5.18 -9.67 39.13
N VAL A 46 6.38 -9.47 39.70
CA VAL A 46 7.53 -8.82 39.02
C VAL A 46 8.53 -9.83 38.44
N ILE A 47 8.28 -11.14 38.54
CA ILE A 47 9.18 -12.16 37.99
C ILE A 47 9.28 -11.95 36.48
N ARG A 48 10.48 -11.63 35.97
CA ARG A 48 10.73 -11.52 34.52
C ARG A 48 10.41 -12.87 33.89
N PRO A 49 9.35 -12.99 33.08
CA PRO A 49 8.99 -14.29 32.52
C PRO A 49 10.10 -14.75 31.58
N TYR A 50 10.42 -16.04 31.63
CA TYR A 50 11.27 -16.67 30.64
C TYR A 50 10.71 -16.39 29.23
N ARG A 51 11.55 -15.89 28.32
CA ARG A 51 11.12 -15.55 26.96
C ARG A 51 10.84 -16.82 26.18
N LYS A 52 9.56 -17.08 25.89
CA LYS A 52 9.16 -18.19 25.01
C LYS A 52 9.70 -17.95 23.59
N ALA A 53 10.19 -19.01 22.95
CA ALA A 53 10.58 -18.94 21.54
C ALA A 53 9.36 -18.58 20.66
N PRO A 54 9.54 -17.77 19.61
CA PRO A 54 8.43 -17.36 18.76
C PRO A 54 7.83 -18.58 18.03
N PRO A 55 6.50 -18.79 18.11
CA PRO A 55 5.86 -19.89 17.39
C PRO A 55 6.02 -19.71 15.89
N LYS A 56 6.24 -20.81 15.17
CA LYS A 56 6.36 -20.82 13.71
C LYS A 56 4.98 -21.04 13.07
N GLY A 57 4.75 -20.43 11.91
CA GLY A 57 3.50 -20.57 11.14
C GLY A 57 2.36 -19.65 11.60
N LYS A 58 1.24 -19.71 10.86
CA LYS A 58 0.01 -18.96 11.15
C LYS A 58 -1.20 -19.87 10.96
N LEU A 59 -2.12 -19.85 11.91
CA LEU A 59 -3.42 -20.52 11.75
C LEU A 59 -4.35 -19.68 10.86
N PRO A 60 -5.19 -20.32 10.03
CA PRO A 60 -6.16 -19.59 9.23
C PRO A 60 -7.16 -18.85 10.12
N ARG A 61 -7.46 -17.60 9.77
CA ARG A 61 -8.40 -16.78 10.53
C ARG A 61 -9.85 -17.28 10.28
N PRO A 62 -10.63 -17.57 11.34
CA PRO A 62 -12.04 -17.91 11.18
C PRO A 62 -12.83 -16.77 10.52
N ARG A 63 -13.79 -17.11 9.66
CA ARG A 63 -14.68 -16.14 9.00
C ARG A 63 -15.71 -15.58 10.00
N PRO A 64 -16.09 -14.29 9.89
CA PRO A 64 -17.20 -13.74 10.68
C PRO A 64 -18.55 -14.25 10.13
N ILE A 65 -19.49 -14.61 11.02
CA ILE A 65 -20.77 -15.25 10.66
C ILE A 65 -21.99 -14.44 11.16
N VAL A 66 -21.82 -13.49 12.08
CA VAL A 66 -22.88 -13.02 13.00
C VAL A 66 -23.73 -11.84 12.47
N GLU A 67 -23.53 -11.37 11.25
CA GLU A 67 -24.20 -10.15 10.77
C GLU A 67 -25.73 -10.30 10.64
N ASN A 68 -26.23 -11.51 10.35
CA ASN A 68 -27.66 -11.79 10.14
C ASN A 68 -28.19 -12.93 11.03
N ALA A 69 -27.87 -12.91 12.33
CA ALA A 69 -28.23 -14.00 13.24
C ALA A 69 -29.75 -14.13 13.49
N GLU A 70 -30.52 -13.05 13.40
CA GLU A 70 -31.94 -13.04 13.77
C GLU A 70 -32.82 -13.75 12.76
N SER A 71 -32.57 -13.54 11.47
CA SER A 71 -33.23 -14.29 10.39
C SER A 71 -32.92 -15.77 10.44
N THR A 72 -31.68 -16.12 10.82
CA THR A 72 -31.24 -17.52 10.86
C THR A 72 -31.81 -18.27 12.07
N VAL A 73 -31.95 -17.64 13.23
CA VAL A 73 -32.58 -18.26 14.40
C VAL A 73 -34.08 -18.52 14.14
N GLN A 74 -34.78 -17.60 13.49
CA GLN A 74 -36.18 -17.79 13.08
C GLN A 74 -36.32 -18.92 12.03
N ALA A 75 -35.37 -19.06 11.12
CA ALA A 75 -35.36 -20.13 10.11
C ALA A 75 -35.09 -21.55 10.68
N THR A 76 -34.72 -21.67 11.97
CA THR A 76 -34.42 -22.96 12.62
C THR A 76 -35.51 -23.49 13.55
N LEU A 77 -36.71 -22.88 13.52
CA LEU A 77 -37.85 -23.39 14.26
C LEU A 77 -38.17 -24.84 13.88
N ALA A 78 -38.62 -25.62 14.87
CA ALA A 78 -39.05 -26.98 14.60
C ALA A 78 -40.26 -26.96 13.65
N PRO A 79 -40.33 -27.85 12.65
CA PRO A 79 -41.54 -28.01 11.85
C PRO A 79 -42.71 -28.32 12.77
N GLN A 80 -43.88 -27.79 12.45
CA GLN A 80 -45.10 -28.00 13.24
C GLN A 80 -45.46 -29.49 13.31
N GLU A 81 -45.16 -30.26 12.27
CA GLU A 81 -45.27 -31.72 12.27
C GLU A 81 -44.04 -32.38 11.62
N PRO A 82 -43.50 -33.47 12.20
CA PRO A 82 -42.45 -34.24 11.57
C PRO A 82 -43.00 -34.97 10.34
N ARG A 83 -42.16 -35.17 9.32
CA ARG A 83 -42.53 -35.94 8.13
C ARG A 83 -42.87 -37.37 8.54
N GLN A 84 -44.15 -37.74 8.39
CA GLN A 84 -44.61 -39.09 8.67
C GLN A 84 -44.32 -40.00 7.48
N ALA A 85 -44.10 -41.29 7.75
CA ALA A 85 -43.97 -42.30 6.72
C ALA A 85 -45.36 -42.75 6.25
N ASP A 86 -45.52 -43.01 4.94
CA ASP A 86 -46.78 -43.53 4.42
C ASP A 86 -47.08 -44.89 5.08
N PRO A 87 -48.34 -45.14 5.50
CA PRO A 87 -48.68 -46.35 6.23
C PRO A 87 -48.42 -47.64 5.42
N ALA A 88 -48.55 -47.54 4.09
CA ALA A 88 -48.32 -48.62 3.12
C ALA A 88 -46.84 -48.82 2.72
N ALA A 89 -45.90 -48.03 3.27
CA ALA A 89 -44.48 -48.14 2.92
C ALA A 89 -43.79 -49.33 3.62
N ASN A 90 -42.80 -49.91 2.93
CA ASN A 90 -41.93 -50.97 3.46
C ASN A 90 -41.24 -50.54 4.77
N GLU A 91 -40.93 -51.50 5.64
CA GLU A 91 -40.28 -51.25 6.94
C GLU A 91 -38.94 -50.52 6.81
N GLU A 92 -38.16 -50.84 5.77
CA GLU A 92 -36.90 -50.15 5.47
C GLU A 92 -37.11 -48.66 5.14
N ALA A 93 -38.19 -48.34 4.42
CA ALA A 93 -38.53 -46.96 4.08
C ALA A 93 -38.97 -46.16 5.33
N LYS A 94 -39.68 -46.81 6.26
CA LYS A 94 -40.06 -46.22 7.55
C LYS A 94 -38.82 -45.90 8.39
N ALA A 95 -37.90 -46.86 8.55
CA ALA A 95 -36.64 -46.67 9.27
C ALA A 95 -35.77 -45.54 8.67
N TYR A 96 -35.74 -45.43 7.34
CA TYR A 96 -35.00 -44.36 6.65
C TYR A 96 -35.61 -42.96 6.91
N ILE A 97 -36.93 -42.85 6.95
CA ILE A 97 -37.64 -41.59 7.26
C ILE A 97 -37.40 -41.19 8.73
N GLU A 98 -37.45 -42.13 9.66
CA GLU A 98 -37.13 -41.88 11.07
C GLU A 98 -35.69 -41.41 11.26
N TRP A 99 -34.73 -42.05 10.59
CA TRP A 99 -33.35 -41.62 10.59
C TRP A 99 -33.19 -40.20 10.04
N LYS A 100 -33.86 -39.87 8.93
CA LYS A 100 -33.88 -38.51 8.38
C LYS A 100 -34.46 -37.50 9.37
N ASN A 101 -35.55 -37.86 10.04
CA ASN A 101 -36.16 -37.01 11.05
C ASN A 101 -35.19 -36.75 12.22
N LYS A 102 -34.53 -37.79 12.73
CA LYS A 102 -33.50 -37.68 13.78
C LYS A 102 -32.29 -36.84 13.34
N MET A 103 -31.80 -37.03 12.12
CA MET A 103 -30.71 -36.22 11.58
C MET A 103 -31.12 -34.75 11.41
N SER A 104 -32.36 -34.51 10.97
CA SER A 104 -32.88 -33.15 10.80
C SER A 104 -33.04 -32.43 12.14
N SER A 105 -33.51 -33.11 13.18
CA SER A 105 -33.66 -32.54 14.52
C SER A 105 -32.31 -32.22 15.15
N MET A 106 -31.34 -33.12 15.02
CA MET A 106 -29.95 -32.90 15.44
C MET A 106 -29.32 -31.69 14.73
N ARG A 107 -29.45 -31.57 13.40
CA ARG A 107 -28.90 -30.43 12.64
C ARG A 107 -29.52 -29.11 13.07
N ARG A 108 -30.85 -29.05 13.25
CA ARG A 108 -31.54 -27.85 13.74
C ARG A 108 -31.07 -27.45 15.12
N ARG A 109 -30.95 -28.43 16.04
CA ARG A 109 -30.44 -28.21 17.39
C ARG A 109 -29.02 -27.64 17.37
N ASN A 110 -28.09 -28.30 16.67
CA ASN A 110 -26.69 -27.88 16.59
C ASN A 110 -26.53 -26.50 15.94
N LEU A 111 -27.32 -26.20 14.90
CA LEU A 111 -27.29 -24.90 14.24
C LEU A 111 -27.79 -23.80 15.17
N ARG A 112 -28.89 -24.04 15.89
CA ARG A 112 -29.46 -23.11 16.86
C ARG A 112 -28.48 -22.84 18.00
N GLU A 113 -27.99 -23.89 18.65
CA GLU A 113 -27.03 -23.79 19.74
C GLU A 113 -25.76 -23.06 19.26
N GLY A 114 -25.16 -23.50 18.16
CA GLY A 114 -23.95 -22.92 17.59
C GLY A 114 -24.09 -21.42 17.26
N LEU A 115 -25.19 -20.99 16.65
CA LEU A 115 -25.42 -19.56 16.36
C LEU A 115 -25.62 -18.74 17.63
N THR A 116 -26.35 -19.26 18.61
CA THR A 116 -26.56 -18.56 19.88
C THR A 116 -25.27 -18.39 20.66
N GLU A 117 -24.41 -19.41 20.71
CA GLU A 117 -23.11 -19.37 21.37
C GLU A 117 -22.12 -18.45 20.66
N LEU A 118 -22.04 -18.53 19.33
CA LEU A 118 -21.18 -17.65 18.54
C LEU A 118 -21.57 -16.18 18.71
N ARG A 119 -22.87 -15.87 18.75
CA ARG A 119 -23.37 -14.51 19.02
C ARG A 119 -22.97 -14.05 20.41
N LYS A 120 -23.20 -14.87 21.45
CA LYS A 120 -22.78 -14.57 22.83
C LYS A 120 -21.28 -14.29 22.91
N ARG A 121 -20.45 -15.14 22.30
CA ARG A 121 -18.99 -14.99 22.26
C ARG A 121 -18.56 -13.71 21.55
N ALA A 122 -19.20 -13.38 20.42
CA ALA A 122 -18.90 -12.17 19.68
C ALA A 122 -19.20 -10.92 20.52
N LEU A 123 -20.38 -10.86 21.14
CA LEU A 123 -20.79 -9.75 22.01
C LEU A 123 -19.86 -9.57 23.22
N GLN A 124 -19.51 -10.67 23.91
CA GLN A 124 -18.57 -10.60 25.03
C GLN A 124 -17.19 -10.11 24.60
N THR A 125 -16.72 -10.54 23.42
CA THR A 125 -15.42 -10.13 22.90
C THR A 125 -15.42 -8.65 22.51
N THR A 126 -16.48 -8.17 21.86
CA THR A 126 -16.60 -6.75 21.49
C THR A 126 -16.75 -5.85 22.70
N GLN A 127 -17.55 -6.25 23.70
CA GLN A 127 -17.71 -5.53 24.96
C GLN A 127 -16.37 -5.41 25.71
N ARG A 128 -15.66 -6.52 25.94
CA ARG A 128 -14.34 -6.50 26.60
C ARG A 128 -13.34 -5.61 25.86
N ARG A 129 -13.34 -5.65 24.52
CA ARG A 129 -12.47 -4.80 23.71
C ARG A 129 -12.83 -3.32 23.84
N LYS A 130 -14.12 -3.00 23.83
CA LYS A 130 -14.63 -1.64 23.98
C LYS A 130 -14.27 -1.09 25.37
N GLU A 131 -14.54 -1.84 26.43
CA GLU A 131 -14.20 -1.46 27.80
C GLU A 131 -12.69 -1.21 27.98
N ALA A 132 -11.85 -2.10 27.45
CA ALA A 132 -10.40 -1.93 27.51
C ALA A 132 -9.92 -0.69 26.75
N LEU A 133 -10.52 -0.42 25.58
CA LEU A 133 -10.20 0.76 24.78
C LEU A 133 -10.64 2.05 25.49
N GLU A 134 -11.85 2.07 26.05
CA GLU A 134 -12.37 3.21 26.79
C GLU A 134 -11.51 3.53 28.01
N LYS A 135 -11.10 2.51 28.78
CA LYS A 135 -10.18 2.71 29.92
C LYS A 135 -8.86 3.32 29.47
N ARG A 136 -8.23 2.73 28.44
CA ARG A 136 -6.96 3.25 27.88
C ARG A 136 -7.10 4.69 27.37
N ASN A 137 -8.20 5.00 26.70
CA ASN A 137 -8.45 6.34 26.18
C ASN A 137 -8.64 7.33 27.32
N LYS A 138 -9.42 6.98 28.34
CA LYS A 138 -9.59 7.82 29.54
C LYS A 138 -8.26 8.09 30.24
N GLU A 139 -7.47 7.06 30.50
CA GLU A 139 -6.13 7.21 31.10
C GLU A 139 -5.22 8.10 30.23
N ARG A 140 -5.26 7.93 28.91
CA ARG A 140 -4.50 8.77 27.99
C ARG A 140 -4.96 10.22 28.03
N ASP A 141 -6.27 10.46 28.00
CA ASP A 141 -6.85 11.80 27.96
C ASP A 141 -6.59 12.51 29.30
N GLU A 142 -6.69 11.80 30.42
CA GLU A 142 -6.27 12.29 31.74
C GLU A 142 -4.80 12.71 31.71
N LEU A 143 -3.90 11.85 31.23
CA LEU A 143 -2.46 12.16 31.12
C LEU A 143 -2.17 13.34 30.20
N LEU A 144 -2.86 13.45 29.07
CA LEU A 144 -2.68 14.56 28.13
C LEU A 144 -3.18 15.89 28.71
N ASN A 145 -4.26 15.85 29.48
CA ASN A 145 -4.83 17.03 30.12
C ASN A 145 -4.18 17.36 31.47
N THR A 146 -3.31 16.48 32.00
CA THR A 146 -2.59 16.79 33.23
C THR A 146 -1.66 17.98 33.02
N ALA A 147 -1.76 18.95 33.93
CA ALA A 147 -0.85 20.08 33.95
C ALA A 147 0.59 19.59 34.19
N MET A 148 1.55 20.35 33.66
CA MET A 148 2.96 20.10 33.94
C MET A 148 3.21 20.16 35.45
N ARG A 149 4.12 19.29 35.92
CA ARG A 149 4.54 19.26 37.32
C ARG A 149 5.09 20.61 37.77
N GLU A 150 4.80 21.01 39.00
CA GLU A 150 5.08 22.36 39.51
C GLU A 150 6.58 22.70 39.57
N ASP A 151 7.42 21.74 39.95
CA ASP A 151 8.87 21.85 39.94
C ASP A 151 9.42 22.13 38.54
N VAL A 152 8.94 21.42 37.53
CA VAL A 152 9.27 21.65 36.12
C VAL A 152 8.77 23.04 35.70
N ARG A 153 7.53 23.39 36.04
CA ARG A 153 6.96 24.70 35.68
C ARG A 153 7.77 25.88 36.21
N LEU A 154 8.30 25.78 37.43
CA LEU A 154 9.07 26.85 38.08
C LEU A 154 10.55 26.87 37.68
N THR A 155 11.10 25.73 37.24
CA THR A 155 12.50 25.62 36.78
C THR A 155 12.67 25.93 35.29
N LEU A 156 11.60 25.83 34.50
CA LEU A 156 11.65 26.16 33.07
C LEU A 156 11.92 27.65 32.84
N PRO A 157 12.76 28.01 31.85
CA PRO A 157 13.00 29.39 31.50
C PRO A 157 11.72 30.05 30.96
N SER A 158 11.56 31.34 31.24
CA SER A 158 10.41 32.11 30.75
C SER A 158 10.52 32.37 29.24
N VAL A 159 9.51 31.95 28.49
CA VAL A 159 9.33 32.30 27.06
C VAL A 159 8.23 33.35 26.97
N LEU A 160 8.46 34.43 26.20
CA LEU A 160 7.46 35.46 25.96
C LEU A 160 6.20 34.86 25.36
N SER A 161 5.02 35.28 25.83
CA SER A 161 3.72 34.77 25.37
C SER A 161 3.52 34.93 23.86
N THR A 162 4.07 36.02 23.28
CA THR A 162 4.06 36.32 21.84
C THR A 162 4.83 35.31 20.99
N LEU A 163 5.83 34.64 21.57
CA LEU A 163 6.60 33.58 20.90
C LEU A 163 6.00 32.19 21.13
N ARG A 164 5.19 32.03 22.20
CA ARG A 164 4.57 30.76 22.59
C ARG A 164 3.22 30.53 21.92
N SER A 165 2.53 31.60 21.51
CA SER A 165 1.28 31.48 20.79
C SER A 165 1.51 30.73 19.48
N GLU A 166 1.06 29.47 19.44
CA GLU A 166 0.92 28.68 18.21
C GLU A 166 -0.10 29.31 17.23
N ASP A 167 -0.75 30.41 17.63
CA ASP A 167 -1.37 31.42 16.77
C ASP A 167 -0.36 32.16 15.88
N ILE A 168 0.67 31.45 15.39
CA ILE A 168 1.30 31.71 14.08
C ILE A 168 0.31 31.29 12.96
N THR A 169 -1.00 31.43 13.19
CA THR A 169 -2.02 31.64 12.16
C THR A 169 -1.90 33.04 11.53
N VAL A 170 -0.73 33.67 11.66
CA VAL A 170 -0.17 34.63 10.69
C VAL A 170 0.21 33.94 9.36
N MET A 171 -0.09 32.65 9.18
CA MET A 171 -0.50 32.16 7.86
C MET A 171 -1.79 32.88 7.47
N ARG A 172 -1.61 34.15 7.06
CA ARG A 172 -2.52 35.06 6.37
C ARG A 172 -3.74 34.29 5.94
N ARG A 173 -4.81 34.30 6.77
CA ARG A 173 -6.09 33.65 6.47
C ARG A 173 -6.34 33.92 5.00
N MET A 174 -6.27 32.87 4.19
CA MET A 174 -6.43 33.02 2.76
C MET A 174 -7.87 33.48 2.60
N THR A 175 -8.05 34.78 2.37
CA THR A 175 -9.37 35.36 2.23
C THR A 175 -10.08 34.62 1.09
N PRO A 176 -11.40 34.41 1.16
CA PRO A 176 -12.13 33.72 0.11
C PRO A 176 -11.83 34.34 -1.27
N GLU A 177 -11.72 35.67 -1.31
CA GLU A 177 -11.29 36.45 -2.48
C GLU A 177 -9.94 35.97 -3.06
N ARG A 178 -8.91 35.79 -2.22
CA ARG A 178 -7.59 35.31 -2.66
C ARG A 178 -7.63 33.88 -3.19
N VAL A 179 -8.55 33.05 -2.70
CA VAL A 179 -8.77 31.69 -3.22
C VAL A 179 -9.38 31.74 -4.61
N GLU A 180 -10.34 32.63 -4.82
CA GLU A 180 -11.01 32.84 -6.11
C GLU A 180 -10.04 33.41 -7.15
N GLU A 181 -9.25 34.43 -6.80
CA GLU A 181 -8.18 34.97 -7.65
C GLU A 181 -7.20 33.88 -8.08
N LYS A 182 -6.75 33.03 -7.14
CA LYS A 182 -5.82 31.93 -7.45
C LYS A 182 -6.46 30.85 -8.31
N ARG A 183 -7.77 30.62 -8.16
CA ARG A 183 -8.53 29.71 -9.03
C ARG A 183 -8.61 30.25 -10.45
N GLN A 184 -8.94 31.54 -10.61
CA GLN A 184 -9.01 32.20 -11.91
C GLN A 184 -7.64 32.18 -12.62
N LEU A 185 -6.56 32.51 -11.92
CA LEU A 185 -5.20 32.44 -12.47
C LEU A 185 -4.80 31.02 -12.91
N ARG A 186 -5.24 30.00 -12.17
CA ARG A 186 -5.01 28.61 -12.57
C ARG A 186 -5.77 28.27 -13.85
N LEU A 187 -7.05 28.65 -13.91
CA LEU A 187 -7.88 28.41 -15.09
C LEU A 187 -7.33 29.10 -16.33
N ALA A 188 -6.88 30.35 -16.21
CA ALA A 188 -6.24 31.08 -17.31
C ALA A 188 -4.99 30.35 -17.83
N LYS A 189 -4.12 29.87 -16.94
CA LYS A 189 -2.93 29.07 -17.32
C LYS A 189 -3.29 27.73 -17.96
N GLU A 190 -4.38 27.10 -17.53
CA GLU A 190 -4.86 25.87 -18.14
C GLU A 190 -5.46 26.10 -19.53
N GLN A 191 -6.10 27.26 -19.76
CA GLN A 191 -6.58 27.68 -21.07
C GLN A 191 -5.41 27.95 -22.02
N GLU A 192 -4.42 28.74 -21.61
CA GLU A 192 -3.20 29.00 -22.39
C GLU A 192 -2.49 27.70 -22.81
N LYS A 193 -2.37 26.73 -21.88
CA LYS A 193 -1.80 25.41 -22.19
C LYS A 193 -2.65 24.60 -23.17
N LYS A 194 -3.97 24.76 -23.16
CA LYS A 194 -4.85 24.09 -24.12
C LYS A 194 -4.72 24.73 -25.49
N GLU A 195 -4.72 26.04 -25.56
CA GLU A 195 -4.53 26.81 -26.80
C GLU A 195 -3.20 26.44 -27.46
N GLY A 196 -2.09 26.45 -26.73
CA GLY A 196 -0.80 26.02 -27.27
C GLY A 196 -0.79 24.57 -27.78
N LYS A 197 -1.54 23.65 -27.16
CA LYS A 197 -1.70 22.29 -27.71
C LYS A 197 -2.51 22.26 -28.99
N MET A 198 -3.55 23.09 -29.10
CA MET A 198 -4.38 23.17 -30.31
C MET A 198 -3.58 23.78 -31.47
N GLU A 199 -2.74 24.78 -31.18
CA GLU A 199 -1.81 25.36 -32.16
C GLU A 199 -0.80 24.32 -32.66
N MET A 200 -0.17 23.56 -31.76
CA MET A 200 0.76 22.48 -32.15
C MET A 200 0.06 21.40 -32.99
N LEU A 201 -1.18 21.03 -32.65
CA LEU A 201 -1.96 20.08 -33.45
C LEU A 201 -2.33 20.65 -34.83
N HIS A 202 -2.62 21.95 -34.91
CA HIS A 202 -2.89 22.62 -36.17
C HIS A 202 -1.65 22.66 -37.06
N GLU A 203 -0.49 22.98 -36.49
CA GLU A 203 0.80 22.94 -37.19
C GLU A 203 1.09 21.53 -37.72
N LEU A 204 0.88 20.50 -36.87
CA LEU A 204 0.99 19.10 -37.29
C LEU A 204 0.06 18.78 -38.47
N TYR A 205 -1.18 19.27 -38.45
CA TYR A 205 -2.14 19.05 -39.53
C TYR A 205 -1.73 19.75 -40.84
N LEU A 206 -1.21 20.98 -40.78
CA LEU A 206 -0.68 21.66 -41.96
C LEU A 206 0.52 20.92 -42.56
N ASN A 207 1.42 20.45 -41.70
CA ASN A 207 2.63 19.71 -42.08
C ASN A 207 2.34 18.24 -42.46
N ALA A 208 1.18 17.69 -42.11
CA ALA A 208 0.81 16.31 -42.41
C ALA A 208 0.77 16.00 -43.92
N ARG A 209 0.70 17.03 -44.76
CA ARG A 209 0.82 16.90 -46.23
C ARG A 209 2.20 16.41 -46.68
N GLU A 210 3.23 16.62 -45.87
CA GLU A 210 4.59 16.18 -46.14
C GLU A 210 4.89 14.81 -45.52
N PHE A 211 3.97 14.25 -44.73
CA PHE A 211 4.16 12.95 -44.10
C PHE A 211 3.92 11.82 -45.10
N LEU A 212 4.86 10.87 -45.13
CA LEU A 212 4.79 9.67 -45.96
C LEU A 212 3.98 8.61 -45.19
N LEU A 213 2.73 8.37 -45.62
CA LEU A 213 1.82 7.45 -44.94
C LEU A 213 1.74 6.08 -45.66
N THR A 214 1.76 6.07 -46.99
CA THR A 214 1.68 4.85 -47.79
C THR A 214 3.02 4.52 -48.45
N GLU A 215 3.21 3.26 -48.84
CA GLU A 215 4.41 2.80 -49.55
C GLU A 215 4.59 3.52 -50.90
N LYS A 216 3.49 3.91 -51.55
CA LYS A 216 3.53 4.69 -52.79
C LYS A 216 4.10 6.09 -52.58
N ASP A 217 3.68 6.76 -51.51
CA ASP A 217 4.21 8.09 -51.15
C ASP A 217 5.71 8.02 -50.88
N LEU A 218 6.17 6.91 -50.27
CA LEU A 218 7.58 6.65 -50.01
C LEU A 218 8.38 6.48 -51.30
N ASP A 219 7.92 5.67 -52.25
CA ASP A 219 8.59 5.47 -53.54
C ASP A 219 8.67 6.78 -54.33
N GLU A 220 7.59 7.57 -54.37
CA GLU A 220 7.57 8.90 -55.00
C GLU A 220 8.55 9.87 -54.33
N ALA A 221 8.64 9.86 -52.99
CA ALA A 221 9.58 10.67 -52.25
C ALA A 221 11.04 10.23 -52.50
N ILE A 222 11.31 8.93 -52.61
CA ILE A 222 12.63 8.39 -52.97
C ILE A 222 13.02 8.85 -54.37
N GLU A 223 12.14 8.70 -55.36
CA GLU A 223 12.42 9.17 -56.72
C GLU A 223 12.63 10.68 -56.76
N ARG A 224 11.86 11.46 -56.00
CA ARG A 224 11.99 12.92 -55.94
C ARG A 224 13.32 13.36 -55.31
N THR A 225 13.72 12.72 -54.21
CA THR A 225 14.92 13.09 -53.45
C THR A 225 16.20 12.56 -54.08
N PHE A 226 16.19 11.34 -54.62
CA PHE A 226 17.37 10.66 -55.18
C PHE A 226 17.53 10.81 -56.71
N ARG A 227 16.78 11.70 -57.36
CA ARG A 227 17.02 12.07 -58.78
C ARG A 227 18.47 12.58 -58.97
N PRO A 228 19.16 12.19 -60.05
CA PRO A 228 20.60 12.47 -60.24
C PRO A 228 20.96 13.96 -60.37
N GLN A 229 19.99 14.83 -60.63
CA GLN A 229 20.18 16.30 -60.65
C GLN A 229 20.12 16.93 -59.25
N ASN A 230 19.55 16.23 -58.26
CA ASN A 230 19.58 16.60 -56.85
C ASN A 230 20.81 15.95 -56.18
N ALA A 231 21.98 16.08 -56.81
CA ALA A 231 23.21 15.84 -56.10
C ALA A 231 23.20 16.75 -54.87
N LEU A 232 23.38 16.17 -53.68
CA LEU A 232 23.59 16.91 -52.45
C LEU A 232 24.68 17.94 -52.72
N VAL A 233 24.30 19.16 -53.11
CA VAL A 233 25.18 20.32 -53.00
C VAL A 233 25.48 20.30 -51.52
N LYS A 234 26.70 19.91 -51.16
CA LYS A 234 27.23 19.96 -49.81
C LYS A 234 27.19 21.43 -49.40
N ARG A 235 26.00 21.91 -49.05
CA ARG A 235 25.82 23.03 -48.16
C ARG A 235 26.28 22.45 -46.85
N TYR A 236 27.49 22.80 -46.46
CA TYR A 236 27.97 22.56 -45.11
C TYR A 236 26.85 22.95 -44.14
N PRO A 237 26.63 22.19 -43.06
CA PRO A 237 25.65 22.57 -42.06
C PRO A 237 25.89 24.04 -41.70
N PRO A 238 24.82 24.84 -41.54
CA PRO A 238 24.96 26.28 -41.37
C PRO A 238 25.95 26.56 -40.24
N THR A 239 26.95 27.38 -40.54
CA THR A 239 27.98 27.75 -39.57
C THR A 239 27.34 28.65 -38.51
N MET A 240 27.92 28.75 -37.30
CA MET A 240 27.43 29.69 -36.28
C MET A 240 27.29 31.12 -36.81
N GLU A 241 28.20 31.57 -37.68
CA GLU A 241 28.11 32.86 -38.36
C GLU A 241 26.85 32.99 -39.24
N ASP A 242 26.46 31.94 -39.95
CA ASP A 242 25.26 31.93 -40.78
C ASP A 242 23.99 31.98 -39.92
N MET A 243 23.98 31.27 -38.78
CA MET A 243 22.86 31.32 -37.82
C MET A 243 22.70 32.71 -37.20
N LEU A 244 23.81 33.35 -36.80
CA LEU A 244 23.78 34.71 -36.24
C LEU A 244 23.29 35.74 -37.28
N ARG A 245 23.73 35.62 -38.55
CA ARG A 245 23.25 36.48 -39.65
C ARG A 245 21.76 36.31 -39.95
N THR A 246 21.19 35.11 -39.78
CA THR A 246 19.73 34.92 -39.98
C THR A 246 18.89 35.58 -38.89
N ILE A 247 19.42 35.68 -37.67
CA ILE A 247 18.76 36.34 -36.53
C ILE A 247 18.74 37.87 -36.72
N GLU A 248 19.82 38.44 -37.26
CA GLU A 248 19.90 39.86 -37.60
C GLU A 248 18.86 40.27 -38.66
N ASN A 249 18.65 39.44 -39.69
CA ASN A 249 17.69 39.69 -40.77
C ASN A 249 16.22 39.51 -40.35
N THR A 250 15.94 38.76 -39.28
CA THR A 250 14.58 38.54 -38.75
C THR A 250 14.15 39.60 -37.73
N GLY A 251 14.97 40.64 -37.52
CA GLY A 251 14.62 41.82 -36.73
C GLY A 251 14.82 41.68 -35.22
N ALA A 252 15.38 40.55 -34.75
CA ALA A 252 15.83 40.41 -33.37
C ALA A 252 17.26 40.96 -33.25
N SER A 253 17.39 42.26 -32.94
CA SER A 253 18.69 42.91 -32.82
C SER A 253 19.46 42.44 -31.58
N PHE A 254 20.28 41.39 -31.73
CA PHE A 254 21.48 41.23 -30.94
C PHE A 254 22.64 41.74 -31.80
N GLY A 255 23.25 42.86 -31.42
CA GLY A 255 24.37 43.46 -32.15
C GLY A 255 25.60 42.55 -32.10
N ALA A 256 25.66 41.55 -32.97
CA ALA A 256 26.74 40.57 -33.02
C ALA A 256 27.97 41.08 -33.78
N ASP A 257 27.87 42.22 -34.48
CA ASP A 257 28.99 42.82 -35.22
C ASP A 257 30.13 43.36 -34.34
N SER A 258 30.00 43.36 -33.00
CA SER A 258 30.94 44.09 -32.13
C SER A 258 31.90 43.28 -31.28
N ASP A 259 31.70 41.97 -31.04
CA ASP A 259 32.58 41.24 -30.10
C ASP A 259 32.95 39.80 -30.54
N PRO A 260 34.19 39.57 -31.03
CA PRO A 260 34.67 38.22 -31.38
C PRO A 260 34.77 37.28 -30.17
N ARG A 261 34.75 37.81 -28.95
CA ARG A 261 34.76 37.05 -27.69
C ARG A 261 33.43 36.34 -27.42
N LEU A 262 32.31 36.89 -27.89
CA LEU A 262 30.98 36.32 -27.68
C LEU A 262 30.78 35.05 -28.51
N LEU A 263 31.35 35.03 -29.72
CA LEU A 263 31.46 33.85 -30.58
C LEU A 263 32.32 32.74 -29.95
N GLU A 264 33.40 33.10 -29.27
CA GLU A 264 34.30 32.14 -28.58
C GLU A 264 33.64 31.53 -27.32
N VAL A 265 32.90 32.34 -26.55
CA VAL A 265 32.15 31.87 -25.37
C VAL A 265 30.98 30.97 -25.78
N ALA A 266 30.27 31.28 -26.86
CA ALA A 266 29.21 30.41 -27.38
C ALA A 266 29.76 29.10 -27.98
N GLY A 267 30.94 29.13 -28.62
CA GLY A 267 31.63 27.93 -29.13
C GLY A 267 32.14 27.01 -28.01
N THR A 268 32.63 27.57 -26.91
CA THR A 268 33.07 26.79 -25.75
C THR A 268 31.92 26.14 -24.98
N LEU A 269 30.75 26.78 -24.93
CA LEU A 269 29.53 26.24 -24.29
C LEU A 269 28.89 25.07 -25.08
N THR A 270 29.10 25.02 -26.40
CA THR A 270 28.51 23.99 -27.28
C THR A 270 29.47 22.85 -27.63
N GLY A 271 30.70 22.88 -27.12
CA GLY A 271 31.62 21.74 -27.12
C GLY A 271 32.29 21.41 -28.47
N GLY A 272 32.28 22.33 -29.44
CA GLY A 272 32.91 22.13 -30.76
C GLY A 272 33.92 23.23 -31.12
N LYS A 273 35.07 22.87 -31.69
CA LYS A 273 35.99 23.84 -32.31
C LYS A 273 35.38 24.36 -33.61
N LEU A 274 35.38 25.69 -33.79
CA LEU A 274 35.01 26.33 -35.05
C LEU A 274 35.96 25.88 -36.17
N PRO A 275 35.46 25.53 -37.38
CA PRO A 275 36.34 25.35 -38.52
C PRO A 275 37.01 26.69 -38.90
N PRO A 276 38.24 26.68 -39.43
CA PRO A 276 38.92 27.91 -39.84
C PRO A 276 38.09 28.65 -40.89
N SER A 277 38.10 29.98 -40.79
CA SER A 277 37.35 30.86 -41.69
C SER A 277 37.71 30.58 -43.16
N LYS A 278 36.75 30.79 -44.08
CA LYS A 278 36.90 30.52 -45.53
C LYS A 278 38.10 31.22 -46.20
N ARG A 279 38.79 32.15 -45.52
CA ARG A 279 40.02 32.78 -46.00
C ARG A 279 41.25 31.86 -45.95
N GLU A 280 41.24 30.78 -45.16
CA GLU A 280 42.40 29.89 -45.00
C GLU A 280 42.31 28.62 -45.84
N GLN A 281 41.15 28.29 -46.42
CA GLN A 281 40.97 27.06 -47.22
C GLN A 281 41.43 27.18 -48.68
N SER A 282 41.83 28.37 -49.15
CA SER A 282 42.32 28.53 -50.53
C SER A 282 43.73 28.00 -50.78
N ASP A 283 44.50 27.67 -49.72
CA ASP A 283 45.96 27.55 -49.87
C ASP A 283 46.49 26.10 -49.81
N ASP A 284 45.68 25.12 -49.41
CA ASP A 284 46.19 23.77 -49.08
C ASP A 284 45.93 22.66 -50.10
N PHE A 285 45.42 22.95 -51.30
CA PHE A 285 45.35 21.97 -52.40
C PHE A 285 46.24 22.34 -53.58
N LYS A 286 47.56 22.27 -53.39
CA LYS A 286 48.51 22.01 -54.48
C LYS A 286 48.93 20.55 -54.45
N LEU A 287 48.38 19.76 -55.37
CA LEU A 287 48.89 18.42 -55.68
C LEU A 287 50.34 18.55 -56.18
N PRO A 288 51.29 17.73 -55.69
CA PRO A 288 52.60 17.66 -56.32
C PRO A 288 52.43 17.03 -57.70
N ARG A 289 52.92 17.74 -58.72
CA ARG A 289 53.08 17.18 -60.06
C ARG A 289 54.14 16.08 -60.00
N TYR A 290 53.72 14.85 -60.25
CA TYR A 290 54.51 13.80 -60.90
C TYR A 290 53.59 13.03 -61.84
#